data_AF-A0A2G1Z730-F1
#
_entry.id   AF-A0A2G1Z730-F1
#
_cell.length_a   1.000
_cell.length_b   1.000
_cell.length_c   1.000
_cell.angle_alpha   90.00
_cell.angle_beta   90.00
_cell.angle_gamma   90.00
#
_symmetry.space_group_name_H-M   'P 1'
#
loop_
_entity.id
_entity.type
_entity.pdbx_description
1 polymer ?
#
loop_
_entity_poly.entity_id
_entity_poly.type
_entity_poly.pdbx_seq_one_letter_code
_entity_poly.pdbx_strand_id
1 'polypeptide(L)'
;MTASAAGWSEPMKNIDALPTDDKISGETLAGTRDFIGTPSLIDLKFNSGYSHFVAIIKFILLGLAILLVSLAFILPNLDKEEGFTLDYADVTLTDDSLTMKNPRFSASDRSSQHYVVTADTATQKTVDDPLMVLKNLQADITLKSGNWISLSAPEGELDPDTGLLKLFGEINIFSDTGNQLTANSANVDLKKRRIVSPNPITGHGPLGAIEADSLVVDEISGRLRFEGNVRLKINP
;
A
#
# COMPACT_ATOMS: atom_id res chain seq x y z
N MET A 1 -67.60 21.02 -7.09
CA MET A 1 -68.69 20.06 -7.37
C MET A 1 -68.00 18.83 -7.94
N THR A 2 -67.95 17.66 -7.33
CA THR A 2 -68.83 16.98 -6.36
C THR A 2 -68.01 15.97 -5.57
N ALA A 3 -68.30 15.85 -4.28
CA ALA A 3 -67.97 14.68 -3.47
C ALA A 3 -68.70 13.43 -4.01
N SER A 4 -68.24 12.23 -3.64
CA SER A 4 -69.09 11.28 -2.91
C SER A 4 -68.44 9.90 -2.88
N ALA A 5 -68.30 9.39 -1.66
CA ALA A 5 -67.99 8.02 -1.34
C ALA A 5 -69.03 7.03 -1.91
N ALA A 6 -68.53 5.86 -2.28
CA ALA A 6 -69.24 4.60 -2.40
C ALA A 6 -68.45 3.61 -1.52
N GLY A 7 -69.01 2.77 -0.66
CA GLY A 7 -70.40 2.51 -0.32
C GLY A 7 -70.50 1.09 0.25
N TRP A 8 -71.46 0.89 1.15
CA TRP A 8 -72.20 -0.35 1.45
C TRP A 8 -71.39 -1.58 1.97
N SER A 9 -71.83 -2.45 2.87
CA SER A 9 -73.05 -2.64 3.68
C SER A 9 -72.80 -3.92 4.51
N GLU A 10 -73.02 -3.86 5.83
CA GLU A 10 -73.85 -4.76 6.68
C GLU A 10 -74.28 -6.19 6.20
N PRO A 11 -74.83 -7.09 7.06
CA PRO A 11 -74.60 -7.35 8.49
C PRO A 11 -74.81 -8.83 8.95
N MET A 12 -74.76 -9.04 10.28
CA MET A 12 -75.45 -10.02 11.17
C MET A 12 -75.42 -11.54 10.92
N LYS A 13 -75.21 -12.30 12.01
CA LYS A 13 -76.21 -13.15 12.74
C LYS A 13 -75.44 -14.12 13.67
N ASN A 14 -75.45 -13.95 15.00
CA ASN A 14 -76.39 -14.52 15.98
C ASN A 14 -76.51 -16.06 15.79
N ILE A 15 -76.41 -16.96 16.77
CA ILE A 15 -77.13 -17.04 18.06
C ILE A 15 -76.59 -18.26 18.85
N ASP A 16 -76.96 -18.34 20.13
CA ASP A 16 -77.11 -19.54 21.00
C ASP A 16 -75.86 -20.02 21.79
N ALA A 17 -75.90 -20.36 23.09
CA ALA A 17 -76.83 -20.28 24.24
C ALA A 17 -76.04 -20.88 25.45
N LEU A 18 -75.83 -20.20 26.60
CA LEU A 18 -76.54 -20.31 27.92
C LEU A 18 -76.54 -21.71 28.60
N PRO A 19 -76.75 -21.89 29.94
CA PRO A 19 -76.52 -21.03 31.13
C PRO A 19 -76.12 -21.78 32.46
N THR A 20 -76.21 -21.07 33.62
CA THR A 20 -76.47 -21.51 35.04
C THR A 20 -75.34 -22.20 35.83
N ASP A 21 -75.15 -22.06 37.16
CA ASP A 21 -76.01 -21.78 38.33
C ASP A 21 -75.08 -21.36 39.51
N ASP A 22 -75.30 -20.25 40.21
CA ASP A 22 -75.99 -20.09 41.50
C ASP A 22 -75.16 -20.39 42.78
N LYS A 23 -75.41 -19.51 43.75
CA LYS A 23 -75.29 -19.60 45.20
C LYS A 23 -73.99 -19.27 45.96
N ILE A 24 -74.22 -18.23 46.75
CA ILE A 24 -73.44 -17.52 47.75
C ILE A 24 -73.75 -18.13 49.13
N SER A 25 -72.77 -18.09 50.05
CA SER A 25 -72.91 -17.54 51.43
C SER A 25 -72.56 -18.46 52.60
N GLY A 26 -71.78 -17.87 53.51
CA GLY A 26 -71.83 -18.08 54.97
C GLY A 26 -70.56 -18.71 55.57
N GLU A 27 -69.97 -18.26 56.68
CA GLU A 27 -70.24 -17.18 57.65
C GLU A 27 -68.97 -16.96 58.52
N THR A 28 -68.95 -15.82 59.26
CA THR A 28 -68.46 -15.68 60.66
C THR A 28 -67.08 -15.03 60.96
N LEU A 29 -67.17 -13.71 61.25
CA LEU A 29 -66.72 -12.91 62.41
C LEU A 29 -65.25 -12.91 62.94
N ALA A 30 -64.63 -11.74 62.77
CA ALA A 30 -63.84 -10.92 63.71
C ALA A 30 -63.07 -11.55 64.91
N GLY A 31 -61.74 -11.34 64.90
CA GLY A 31 -60.85 -11.56 66.05
C GLY A 31 -59.48 -10.87 65.91
N THR A 32 -59.39 -9.62 66.35
CA THR A 32 -58.38 -9.03 67.27
C THR A 32 -56.89 -9.46 67.22
N ARG A 33 -56.04 -8.40 67.09
CA ARG A 33 -54.68 -8.12 67.64
C ARG A 33 -53.43 -8.29 66.76
N ASP A 34 -52.75 -7.15 66.63
CA ASP A 34 -51.46 -6.84 66.00
C ASP A 34 -50.29 -7.76 66.40
N PHE A 35 -49.42 -8.11 65.43
CA PHE A 35 -47.95 -7.90 65.51
C PHE A 35 -47.22 -8.22 64.18
N ILE A 36 -46.57 -7.21 63.60
CA ILE A 36 -45.33 -7.17 62.77
C ILE A 36 -44.98 -8.37 61.85
N GLY A 37 -44.94 -8.14 60.53
CA GLY A 37 -44.24 -9.02 59.59
C GLY A 37 -44.37 -8.70 58.09
N THR A 38 -43.37 -8.00 57.55
CA THR A 38 -42.84 -8.00 56.15
C THR A 38 -43.70 -7.50 54.96
N PRO A 39 -43.09 -6.73 54.02
CA PRO A 39 -43.76 -6.23 52.83
C PRO A 39 -43.81 -7.31 51.75
N SER A 40 -44.93 -7.44 51.03
CA SER A 40 -44.96 -8.17 49.76
C SER A 40 -45.44 -7.26 48.64
N LEU A 41 -44.52 -7.09 47.70
CA LEU A 41 -44.59 -6.31 46.49
C LEU A 41 -45.55 -7.00 45.52
N ILE A 42 -46.53 -6.28 44.99
CA ILE A 42 -47.12 -6.68 43.71
C ILE A 42 -46.22 -6.06 42.64
N ASP A 43 -45.25 -6.89 42.25
CA ASP A 43 -44.40 -6.74 41.08
C ASP A 43 -45.27 -6.83 39.83
N LEU A 44 -45.55 -5.68 39.22
CA LEU A 44 -46.13 -5.62 37.88
C LEU A 44 -45.08 -6.07 36.88
N LYS A 45 -45.14 -7.35 36.55
CA LYS A 45 -44.35 -8.04 35.54
C LYS A 45 -44.56 -7.41 34.15
N PHE A 46 -43.87 -6.32 33.86
CA PHE A 46 -43.59 -5.90 32.49
C PHE A 46 -42.42 -6.74 31.97
N ASN A 47 -42.70 -7.56 30.96
CA ASN A 47 -41.70 -8.37 30.25
C ASN A 47 -40.61 -7.44 29.66
N SER A 48 -39.42 -7.43 30.27
CA SER A 48 -38.29 -6.57 29.95
C SER A 48 -37.46 -7.08 28.75
N GLY A 49 -38.13 -7.50 27.68
CA GLY A 49 -37.52 -8.01 26.45
C GLY A 49 -36.85 -6.96 25.55
N TYR A 50 -36.93 -5.66 25.90
CA TYR A 50 -36.35 -4.57 25.11
C TYR A 50 -35.03 -4.02 25.67
N SER A 51 -34.66 -4.36 26.91
CA SER A 51 -33.44 -3.83 27.55
C SER A 51 -32.17 -4.51 27.04
N HIS A 52 -32.24 -5.83 26.81
CA HIS A 52 -31.09 -6.61 26.34
C HIS A 52 -30.84 -6.47 24.83
N PHE A 53 -31.88 -6.26 24.03
CA PHE A 53 -31.75 -6.12 22.58
C PHE A 53 -31.01 -4.83 22.19
N VAL A 54 -31.33 -3.71 22.85
CA VAL A 54 -30.63 -2.43 22.63
C VAL A 54 -29.20 -2.48 23.17
N ALA A 55 -28.97 -3.17 24.29
CA ALA A 55 -27.62 -3.39 24.80
C ALA A 55 -26.76 -4.22 23.82
N ILE A 56 -27.31 -5.30 23.26
CA ILE A 56 -26.63 -6.14 22.26
C ILE A 56 -26.30 -5.35 21.00
N ILE A 57 -27.24 -4.54 20.47
CA ILE A 57 -26.97 -3.69 19.30
C ILE A 57 -25.86 -2.67 19.57
N LYS A 58 -25.81 -2.07 20.77
CA LYS A 58 -24.76 -1.13 21.14
C LYS A 58 -23.38 -1.80 21.16
N PHE A 59 -23.29 -3.04 21.64
CA PHE A 59 -22.05 -3.81 21.62
C PHE A 59 -21.66 -4.27 20.22
N ILE A 60 -22.62 -4.67 19.38
CA ILE A 60 -22.36 -5.02 17.98
C ILE A 60 -21.86 -3.80 17.20
N LEU A 61 -22.48 -2.64 17.39
CA LEU A 61 -22.08 -1.39 16.74
C LEU A 61 -20.66 -0.98 17.15
N LEU A 62 -20.34 -1.08 18.45
CA LEU A 62 -19.00 -0.77 18.95
C LEU A 62 -17.96 -1.78 18.44
N GLY A 63 -18.30 -3.07 18.41
CA GLY A 63 -17.43 -4.12 17.86
C GLY A 63 -17.18 -3.93 16.36
N LEU A 64 -18.21 -3.57 15.59
CA LEU A 64 -18.10 -3.30 14.16
C LEU A 64 -17.22 -2.07 13.89
N ALA A 65 -17.35 -1.01 14.70
CA ALA A 65 -16.51 0.18 14.59
C ALA A 65 -15.03 -0.16 14.85
N ILE A 66 -14.74 -0.93 15.90
CA ILE A 66 -13.37 -1.38 16.20
C ILE A 66 -12.83 -2.28 15.09
N LEU A 67 -13.65 -3.18 14.55
CA LEU A 67 -13.28 -4.07 13.44
C LEU A 67 -12.94 -3.27 12.18
N LEU A 68 -13.74 -2.27 11.83
CA LEU A 68 -13.48 -1.40 10.67
C LEU A 68 -12.21 -0.56 10.87
N VAL A 69 -11.98 0.01 12.06
CA VAL A 69 -10.75 0.73 12.39
C VAL A 69 -9.52 -0.19 12.35
N SER A 70 -9.65 -1.41 12.89
CA SER A 70 -8.58 -2.40 12.84
C SER A 70 -8.26 -2.83 11.41
N LEU A 71 -9.28 -3.03 10.57
CA LEU A 71 -9.10 -3.39 9.16
C LEU A 71 -8.45 -2.24 8.38
N ALA A 72 -8.88 -0.99 8.62
CA ALA A 72 -8.26 0.20 8.04
C ALA A 72 -6.78 0.38 8.44
N PHE A 73 -6.36 -0.17 9.59
CA PHE A 73 -4.97 -0.17 10.02
C PHE A 73 -4.17 -1.36 9.46
N ILE A 74 -4.82 -2.48 9.15
CA ILE A 74 -4.19 -3.68 8.58
C ILE A 74 -3.95 -3.53 7.08
N LEU A 75 -4.91 -2.96 6.32
CA LEU A 75 -4.80 -2.76 4.86
C LEU A 75 -3.52 -2.00 4.43
N PRO A 76 -3.16 -0.83 4.97
CA PRO A 76 -1.94 -0.13 4.56
C PRO A 76 -0.65 -0.82 5.01
N ASN A 77 -0.73 -1.91 5.79
CA ASN A 77 0.41 -2.68 6.26
C ASN A 77 0.63 -3.99 5.49
N LEU A 78 -0.33 -4.42 4.67
CA LEU A 78 -0.16 -5.56 3.75
C LEU A 78 0.48 -5.14 2.42
N ASP A 79 0.32 -3.89 1.99
CA ASP A 79 0.94 -3.33 0.78
C ASP A 79 2.29 -2.65 1.08
N LYS A 80 3.10 -3.27 1.94
CA LYS A 80 4.54 -2.95 2.05
C LYS A 80 5.40 -3.92 1.26
N GLU A 81 4.87 -4.40 0.13
CA GLU A 81 5.71 -4.85 -0.96
C GLU A 81 5.93 -3.66 -1.90
N GLU A 82 7.19 -3.48 -2.24
CA GLU A 82 7.79 -2.42 -3.04
C GLU A 82 6.81 -1.70 -3.98
N GLY A 83 6.50 -0.45 -3.63
CA GLY A 83 5.59 0.41 -4.38
C GLY A 83 6.14 0.73 -5.77
N PHE A 84 5.83 -0.15 -6.72
CA PHE A 84 5.98 0.08 -8.15
C PHE A 84 4.79 0.92 -8.62
N THR A 85 4.92 2.25 -8.49
CA THR A 85 3.92 3.18 -9.04
C THR A 85 4.40 3.62 -10.42
N LEU A 86 3.92 2.95 -11.47
CA LEU A 86 4.13 3.41 -12.85
C LEU A 86 3.02 4.39 -13.23
N ASP A 87 3.37 5.67 -13.35
CA ASP A 87 2.48 6.71 -13.88
C ASP A 87 2.59 6.70 -15.42
N TYR A 88 1.57 6.17 -16.10
CA TYR A 88 1.57 6.03 -17.57
C TYR A 88 1.01 7.28 -18.24
N ALA A 89 1.89 8.08 -18.83
CA ALA A 89 1.52 9.09 -19.81
C ALA A 89 1.46 8.45 -21.21
N ASP A 90 0.26 8.09 -21.64
CA ASP A 90 -0.12 7.79 -23.02
C ASP A 90 0.53 6.54 -23.66
N VAL A 91 -0.18 5.41 -23.63
CA VAL A 91 0.22 4.16 -24.27
C VAL A 91 -0.39 4.10 -25.67
N THR A 92 0.42 4.34 -26.70
CA THR A 92 0.04 4.03 -28.08
C THR A 92 0.38 2.57 -28.36
N LEU A 93 -0.62 1.69 -28.29
CA LEU A 93 -0.48 0.30 -28.73
C LEU A 93 -0.42 0.28 -30.26
N THR A 94 0.75 -0.03 -30.82
CA THR A 94 0.90 -0.34 -32.24
C THR A 94 1.74 -1.61 -32.31
N ASP A 95 1.08 -2.70 -32.69
CA ASP A 95 1.65 -4.00 -33.06
C ASP A 95 2.73 -4.57 -32.12
N ASP A 96 2.28 -5.42 -31.19
CA ASP A 96 3.05 -6.40 -30.38
C ASP A 96 4.24 -5.89 -29.54
N SER A 97 4.59 -4.60 -29.63
CA SER A 97 5.68 -3.97 -28.90
C SER A 97 5.16 -2.85 -27.99
N LEU A 98 5.65 -2.82 -26.75
CA LEU A 98 5.30 -1.79 -25.77
C LEU A 98 6.42 -0.76 -25.71
N THR A 99 6.15 0.47 -26.15
CA THR A 99 7.10 1.58 -26.02
C THR A 99 6.51 2.65 -25.10
N MET A 100 7.19 2.88 -23.98
CA MET A 100 6.92 3.97 -23.05
C MET A 100 7.77 5.18 -23.41
N LYS A 101 7.15 6.37 -23.41
CA LYS A 101 7.85 7.65 -23.57
C LYS A 101 8.08 8.28 -22.20
N ASN A 102 9.26 8.86 -22.02
CA ASN A 102 9.70 9.49 -20.79
C ASN A 102 9.40 8.68 -19.51
N PRO A 103 9.72 7.37 -19.47
CA PRO A 103 9.50 6.58 -18.28
C PRO A 103 10.29 7.16 -17.10
N ARG A 104 9.64 7.21 -15.95
CA ARG A 104 10.24 7.65 -14.68
C ARG A 104 9.98 6.60 -13.62
N PHE A 105 11.05 6.05 -13.09
CA PHE A 105 11.04 5.13 -11.95
C PHE A 105 11.58 5.85 -10.72
N SER A 106 10.93 5.68 -9.58
CA SER A 106 11.41 6.21 -8.31
C SER A 106 11.31 5.16 -7.23
N ALA A 107 12.42 4.90 -6.55
CA ALA A 107 12.51 3.95 -5.44
C ALA A 107 13.09 4.64 -4.20
N SER A 108 12.75 4.11 -3.03
CA SER A 108 13.30 4.55 -1.75
C SER A 108 13.73 3.33 -0.94
N ASP A 109 14.98 3.29 -0.51
CA ASP A 109 15.48 2.24 0.40
C ASP A 109 14.98 2.50 1.85
N ARG A 110 14.98 1.47 2.71
CA ARG A 110 14.85 1.53 4.19
C ARG A 110 15.81 2.52 4.85
N SER A 111 16.88 2.83 4.13
CA SER A 111 17.89 3.84 4.41
C SER A 111 17.47 5.29 4.16
N SER A 112 16.27 5.54 3.63
CA SER A 112 15.80 6.83 3.13
C SER A 112 16.64 7.40 1.97
N GLN A 113 17.37 6.53 1.25
CA GLN A 113 18.03 6.92 0.00
C GLN A 113 16.99 6.89 -1.10
N HIS A 114 16.83 8.01 -1.81
CA HIS A 114 15.91 8.14 -2.92
C HIS A 114 16.66 7.97 -4.23
N TYR A 115 16.12 7.12 -5.09
CA TYR A 115 16.66 6.81 -6.41
C TYR A 115 15.60 7.20 -7.44
N VAL A 116 15.98 8.03 -8.41
CA VAL A 116 15.13 8.37 -9.55
C VAL A 116 15.85 7.94 -10.81
N VAL A 117 15.20 7.14 -11.64
CA VAL A 117 15.72 6.74 -12.95
C VAL A 117 14.74 7.21 -14.01
N THR A 118 15.22 7.95 -14.99
CA THR A 118 14.48 8.44 -16.14
C THR A 118 15.12 7.96 -17.43
N ALA A 119 14.34 7.86 -18.49
CA ALA A 119 14.85 7.63 -19.83
C ALA A 119 13.97 8.38 -20.84
N ASP A 120 14.44 8.57 -22.07
CA ASP A 120 13.62 9.17 -23.13
C ASP A 120 12.56 8.20 -23.63
N THR A 121 12.96 6.95 -23.84
CA THR A 121 12.08 5.87 -24.24
C THR A 121 12.49 4.59 -23.55
N ALA A 122 11.50 3.74 -23.26
CA ALA A 122 11.77 2.36 -22.96
C ALA A 122 10.87 1.44 -23.77
N THR A 123 11.50 0.53 -24.51
CA THR A 123 10.83 -0.34 -25.48
C THR A 123 11.02 -1.79 -25.07
N GLN A 124 9.90 -2.50 -24.91
CA GLN A 124 9.83 -3.93 -24.77
C GLN A 124 9.39 -4.52 -26.12
N LYS A 125 10.19 -5.42 -26.70
CA LYS A 125 9.98 -5.92 -28.06
C LYS A 125 8.68 -6.71 -28.22
N THR A 126 8.36 -7.52 -27.21
CA THR A 126 7.15 -8.36 -27.13
C THR A 126 6.73 -8.47 -25.67
N VAL A 127 5.44 -8.67 -25.42
CA VAL A 127 4.90 -8.84 -24.05
C VAL A 127 5.59 -10.00 -23.30
N ASP A 128 5.99 -11.04 -24.02
CA ASP A 128 6.69 -12.20 -23.46
C ASP A 128 8.22 -12.03 -23.37
N ASP A 129 8.80 -10.95 -23.92
CA ASP A 129 10.24 -10.68 -23.81
C ASP A 129 10.49 -9.84 -22.55
N PRO A 130 11.19 -10.36 -21.53
CA PRO A 130 11.46 -9.59 -20.32
C PRO A 130 12.43 -8.42 -20.57
N LEU A 131 13.15 -8.40 -21.69
CA LEU A 131 14.16 -7.38 -21.95
C LEU A 131 13.54 -6.05 -22.37
N MET A 132 13.84 -5.02 -21.58
CA MET A 132 13.41 -3.64 -21.81
C MET A 132 14.62 -2.78 -22.22
N VAL A 133 14.57 -2.24 -23.43
CA VAL A 133 15.63 -1.36 -23.97
C VAL A 133 15.31 0.08 -23.61
N LEU A 134 16.20 0.73 -22.86
CA LEU A 134 16.14 2.12 -22.42
C LEU A 134 17.06 2.98 -23.29
N LYS A 135 16.59 4.16 -23.69
CA LYS A 135 17.41 5.16 -24.41
C LYS A 135 17.56 6.43 -23.60
N ASN A 136 18.77 6.99 -23.62
CA ASN A 136 19.15 8.21 -22.89
C ASN A 136 18.74 8.13 -21.43
N LEU A 137 19.25 7.11 -20.73
CA LEU A 137 18.99 6.89 -19.32
C LEU A 137 19.71 7.95 -18.48
N GLN A 138 19.00 8.48 -17.49
CA GLN A 138 19.51 9.34 -16.43
C GLN A 138 19.09 8.74 -15.09
N ALA A 139 19.99 8.76 -14.12
CA ALA A 139 19.73 8.25 -12.79
C ALA A 139 20.29 9.20 -11.74
N ASP A 140 19.43 9.68 -10.84
CA ASP A 140 19.78 10.55 -9.73
C ASP A 140 19.59 9.81 -8.41
N ILE A 141 20.61 9.87 -7.56
CA ILE A 141 20.66 9.13 -6.31
C ILE A 141 21.02 10.09 -5.19
N THR A 142 20.15 10.18 -4.19
CA THR A 142 20.42 10.93 -2.96
C THR A 142 20.94 9.97 -1.89
N LEU A 143 22.18 10.18 -1.48
CA LEU A 143 22.85 9.40 -0.44
C LEU A 143 22.38 9.81 0.96
N LYS A 144 22.62 8.96 1.96
CA LYS A 144 22.32 9.26 3.38
C LYS A 144 23.01 10.51 3.91
N SER A 145 24.18 10.84 3.36
CA SER A 145 24.93 12.04 3.75
C SER A 145 24.29 13.34 3.28
N GLY A 146 23.25 13.27 2.44
CA GLY A 146 22.67 14.43 1.75
C GLY A 146 23.34 14.74 0.41
N ASN A 147 24.46 14.07 0.11
CA ASN A 147 25.14 14.21 -1.17
C ASN A 147 24.33 13.54 -2.29
N TRP A 148 24.44 14.05 -3.51
CA TRP A 148 23.83 13.42 -4.68
C TRP A 148 24.83 12.93 -5.71
N ILE A 149 24.44 11.87 -6.40
CA ILE A 149 25.13 11.30 -7.56
C ILE A 149 24.16 11.32 -8.73
N SER A 150 24.62 11.77 -9.90
CA SER A 150 23.89 11.65 -11.15
C SER A 150 24.68 10.78 -12.13
N LEU A 151 23.98 9.94 -12.86
CA LEU A 151 24.51 9.05 -13.87
C LEU A 151 23.73 9.28 -15.16
N SER A 152 24.44 9.27 -16.29
CA SER A 152 23.83 9.30 -17.62
C SER A 152 24.42 8.18 -18.48
N ALA A 153 23.59 7.53 -19.27
CA ALA A 153 23.98 6.47 -20.20
C ALA A 153 23.16 6.56 -21.50
N PRO A 154 23.79 6.49 -22.69
CA PRO A 154 23.07 6.53 -23.97
C PRO A 154 22.08 5.39 -24.16
N GLU A 155 22.43 4.19 -23.74
CA GLU A 155 21.62 2.99 -23.91
C GLU A 155 21.69 2.10 -22.68
N GLY A 156 20.58 1.44 -22.37
CA GLY A 156 20.50 0.45 -21.30
C GLY A 156 19.57 -0.69 -21.65
N GLU A 157 19.85 -1.87 -21.13
CA GLU A 157 18.99 -3.05 -21.19
C GLU A 157 18.66 -3.47 -19.77
N LEU A 158 17.38 -3.39 -19.41
CA LEU A 158 16.86 -3.83 -18.12
C LEU A 158 16.11 -5.14 -18.29
N ASP A 159 16.49 -6.13 -17.51
CA ASP A 159 15.69 -7.32 -17.26
C ASP A 159 15.03 -7.14 -15.87
N PRO A 160 13.71 -6.85 -15.80
CA PRO A 160 13.00 -6.64 -14.55
C PRO A 160 12.84 -7.95 -13.75
N ASP A 161 12.83 -9.12 -14.41
CA ASP A 161 12.69 -10.41 -13.73
C ASP A 161 13.96 -10.76 -12.96
N THR A 162 15.13 -10.57 -13.57
CA THR A 162 16.42 -10.82 -12.91
C THR A 162 16.92 -9.62 -12.12
N GLY A 163 16.47 -8.40 -12.44
CA GLY A 163 16.97 -7.15 -11.87
C GLY A 163 18.36 -6.77 -12.38
N LEU A 164 18.74 -7.27 -13.57
CA LEU A 164 20.01 -6.96 -14.21
C LEU A 164 19.82 -5.80 -15.19
N LEU A 165 20.56 -4.72 -14.96
CA LEU A 165 20.63 -3.56 -15.85
C LEU A 165 22.02 -3.50 -16.48
N LYS A 166 22.09 -3.59 -17.80
CA LYS A 166 23.31 -3.36 -18.56
C LYS A 166 23.26 -1.97 -19.17
N LEU A 167 24.34 -1.22 -19.05
CA LEU A 167 24.48 0.11 -19.61
C LEU A 167 25.57 0.07 -20.68
N PHE A 168 25.32 0.76 -21.79
CA PHE A 168 26.19 0.78 -22.96
C PHE A 168 26.45 2.20 -23.43
N GLY A 169 27.64 2.41 -23.99
CA GLY A 169 28.10 3.71 -24.48
C GLY A 169 28.81 4.51 -23.40
N GLU A 170 29.00 5.80 -23.66
CA GLU A 170 29.70 6.69 -22.75
C GLU A 170 28.85 7.00 -21.51
N ILE A 171 29.09 6.25 -20.44
CA ILE A 171 28.46 6.41 -19.14
C ILE A 171 29.21 7.50 -18.38
N ASN A 172 28.51 8.56 -18.01
CA ASN A 172 29.05 9.65 -17.22
C ASN A 172 28.38 9.68 -15.85
N ILE A 173 29.20 9.65 -14.81
CA ILE A 173 28.78 9.68 -13.41
C ILE A 173 29.37 10.94 -12.79
N PHE A 174 28.55 11.70 -12.08
CA PHE A 174 28.93 12.93 -11.41
C PHE A 174 28.44 12.91 -9.96
N SER A 175 29.23 13.45 -9.04
CA SER A 175 28.82 13.70 -7.67
C SER A 175 29.02 15.18 -7.34
N ASP A 176 28.11 15.71 -6.54
CA ASP A 176 28.17 17.07 -5.98
C ASP A 176 29.45 17.40 -5.20
N THR A 177 30.18 16.37 -4.75
CA THR A 177 31.51 16.49 -4.15
C THR A 177 32.62 16.86 -5.16
N GLY A 178 32.29 17.05 -6.44
CA GLY A 178 33.22 17.40 -7.51
C GLY A 178 33.94 16.20 -8.11
N ASN A 179 33.41 14.99 -7.90
CA ASN A 179 33.93 13.77 -8.49
C ASN A 179 33.19 13.45 -9.80
N GLN A 180 33.92 13.05 -10.83
CA GLN A 180 33.42 12.60 -12.12
C GLN A 180 34.04 11.25 -12.48
N LEU A 181 33.25 10.34 -13.05
CA LEU A 181 33.71 9.05 -13.55
C LEU A 181 33.10 8.78 -14.91
N THR A 182 33.92 8.33 -15.86
CA THR A 182 33.49 7.94 -17.20
C THR A 182 33.82 6.48 -17.44
N ALA A 183 32.86 5.74 -18.00
CA ALA A 183 32.99 4.32 -18.33
C ALA A 183 32.28 4.02 -19.67
N ASN A 184 32.68 2.97 -20.38
CA ASN A 184 32.04 2.59 -21.66
C ASN A 184 30.91 1.55 -21.53
N SER A 185 30.83 0.89 -20.38
CA SER A 185 29.78 -0.08 -20.10
C SER A 185 29.71 -0.35 -18.61
N ALA A 186 28.52 -0.64 -18.08
CA ALA A 186 28.38 -1.09 -16.71
C ALA A 186 27.29 -2.16 -16.60
N ASN A 187 27.53 -3.14 -15.74
CA ASN A 187 26.54 -4.14 -15.34
C ASN A 187 26.12 -3.84 -13.91
N VAL A 188 24.84 -3.55 -13.72
CA VAL A 188 24.23 -3.23 -12.44
C VAL A 188 23.30 -4.38 -12.06
N ASP A 189 23.56 -5.02 -10.93
CA ASP A 189 22.66 -5.98 -10.30
C ASP A 189 21.88 -5.25 -9.21
N LEU A 190 20.62 -4.90 -9.51
CA LEU A 190 19.75 -4.12 -8.63
C LEU A 190 19.40 -4.92 -7.36
N LYS A 191 19.23 -6.24 -7.48
CA LYS A 191 18.90 -7.12 -6.34
C LYS A 191 20.08 -7.29 -5.39
N LYS A 192 21.28 -7.47 -5.93
CA LYS A 192 22.52 -7.60 -5.15
C LYS A 192 23.17 -6.26 -4.81
N ARG A 193 22.66 -5.15 -5.33
CA ARG A 193 23.22 -3.79 -5.20
C ARG A 193 24.71 -3.76 -5.52
N ARG A 194 25.06 -4.36 -6.67
CA ARG A 194 26.44 -4.51 -7.14
C ARG A 194 26.59 -3.95 -8.54
N ILE A 195 27.62 -3.14 -8.75
CA ILE A 195 27.94 -2.54 -10.04
C ILE A 195 29.31 -3.05 -10.48
N VAL A 196 29.41 -3.48 -11.74
CA VAL A 196 30.65 -3.95 -12.36
C VAL A 196 30.81 -3.28 -13.71
N SER A 197 31.84 -2.45 -13.87
CA SER A 197 32.31 -1.96 -15.17
C SER A 197 33.49 -2.82 -15.61
N PRO A 198 33.31 -3.76 -16.57
CA PRO A 198 34.39 -4.61 -17.05
C PRO A 198 35.34 -3.91 -18.02
N ASN A 199 34.99 -2.70 -18.46
CA ASN A 199 35.77 -1.91 -19.41
C ASN A 199 36.54 -0.79 -18.69
N PRO A 200 37.60 -0.26 -19.33
CA PRO A 200 38.40 0.81 -18.75
C PRO A 200 37.56 1.99 -18.31
N ILE A 201 37.92 2.52 -17.15
CA ILE A 201 37.25 3.63 -16.50
C ILE A 201 38.26 4.73 -16.20
N THR A 202 37.81 5.97 -16.33
CA THR A 202 38.58 7.15 -15.93
C THR A 202 37.77 7.92 -14.90
N GLY A 203 38.46 8.45 -13.90
CA GLY A 203 37.86 9.24 -12.83
C GLY A 203 38.65 10.51 -12.58
N HIS A 204 37.95 11.57 -12.26
CA HIS A 204 38.51 12.86 -11.89
C HIS A 204 37.85 13.33 -10.60
N GLY A 205 38.63 13.93 -9.71
CA GLY A 205 38.12 14.49 -8.48
C GLY A 205 39.10 15.47 -7.85
N PRO A 206 38.75 16.02 -6.67
CA PRO A 206 39.60 16.99 -5.98
C PRO A 206 41.00 16.47 -5.66
N LEU A 207 41.15 15.16 -5.48
CA LEU A 207 42.43 14.50 -5.19
C LEU A 207 43.29 14.24 -6.44
N GLY A 208 42.73 14.37 -7.65
CA GLY A 208 43.42 14.09 -8.91
C GLY A 208 42.63 13.23 -9.89
N ALA A 209 43.34 12.50 -10.75
CA ALA A 209 42.77 11.63 -11.77
C ALA A 209 43.14 10.16 -11.53
N ILE A 210 42.20 9.26 -11.77
CA ILE A 210 42.38 7.81 -11.68
C ILE A 210 42.02 7.16 -13.02
N GLU A 211 42.79 6.15 -13.41
CA GLU A 211 42.51 5.29 -14.57
C GLU A 211 42.63 3.84 -14.11
N ALA A 212 41.71 2.98 -14.52
CA ALA A 212 41.73 1.55 -14.22
C ALA A 212 41.06 0.76 -15.34
N ASP A 213 41.35 -0.54 -15.44
CA ASP A 213 40.74 -1.41 -16.46
C ASP A 213 39.31 -1.82 -16.10
N SER A 214 38.98 -1.83 -14.81
CA SER A 214 37.68 -2.28 -14.30
C SER A 214 37.33 -1.60 -12.97
N LEU A 215 36.03 -1.47 -12.71
CA LEU A 215 35.49 -0.96 -11.46
C LEU A 215 34.45 -1.94 -10.90
N VAL A 216 34.58 -2.26 -9.62
CA VAL A 216 33.60 -3.05 -8.86
C VAL A 216 33.13 -2.23 -7.68
N VAL A 217 31.81 -2.00 -7.60
CA VAL A 217 31.15 -1.35 -6.48
C VAL A 217 30.20 -2.36 -5.84
N ASP A 218 30.33 -2.51 -4.54
CA ASP A 218 29.43 -3.31 -3.71
C ASP A 218 28.86 -2.38 -2.64
N GLU A 219 27.60 -1.96 -2.83
CA GLU A 219 26.94 -0.99 -1.98
C GLU A 219 26.67 -1.56 -0.58
N ILE A 220 26.32 -2.84 -0.50
CA ILE A 220 26.01 -3.53 0.76
C ILE A 220 27.22 -3.53 1.70
N SER A 221 28.39 -3.85 1.16
CA SER A 221 29.65 -3.82 1.91
C SER A 221 30.26 -2.42 2.03
N GLY A 222 29.73 -1.44 1.29
CA GLY A 222 30.29 -0.09 1.21
C GLY A 222 31.68 -0.04 0.59
N ARG A 223 32.00 -0.98 -0.31
CA ARG A 223 33.33 -1.11 -0.91
C ARG A 223 33.31 -0.74 -2.37
N LEU A 224 34.30 0.07 -2.75
CA LEU A 224 34.60 0.41 -4.14
C LEU A 224 36.02 -0.04 -4.44
N ARG A 225 36.21 -0.77 -5.54
CA ARG A 225 37.50 -1.32 -5.94
C ARG A 225 37.76 -1.09 -7.42
N PHE A 226 38.89 -0.49 -7.71
CA PHE A 226 39.45 -0.40 -9.05
C PHE A 226 40.36 -1.60 -9.29
N GLU A 227 40.23 -2.25 -10.44
CA GLU A 227 40.97 -3.46 -10.80
C GLU A 227 41.65 -3.29 -12.17
N GLY A 228 42.85 -3.84 -12.30
CA GLY A 228 43.62 -3.81 -13.55
C GLY A 228 44.28 -2.46 -13.84
N ASN A 229 45.59 -2.50 -14.12
CA ASN A 229 46.45 -1.37 -14.51
C ASN A 229 46.11 -0.01 -13.85
N VAL A 230 45.83 -0.01 -12.55
CA VAL A 230 45.36 1.18 -11.83
C VAL A 230 46.45 2.25 -11.78
N ARG A 231 46.16 3.43 -12.29
CA ARG A 231 47.04 4.61 -12.27
C ARG A 231 46.34 5.75 -11.55
N LEU A 232 47.02 6.34 -10.57
CA LEU A 232 46.54 7.51 -9.85
C LEU A 232 47.52 8.67 -10.09
N LYS A 233 47.00 9.78 -10.59
CA LYS A 233 47.73 11.04 -10.75
C LYS A 233 47.17 12.06 -9.77
N ILE A 234 47.95 12.39 -8.75
CA ILE A 234 47.58 13.39 -7.73
C ILE A 234 48.01 14.76 -8.25
N ASN A 235 47.08 15.72 -8.22
CA ASN A 235 47.39 17.12 -8.50
C ASN A 235 47.49 17.84 -7.14
N PRO A 236 48.70 18.31 -6.75
CA PRO A 236 48.93 18.97 -5.47
C PRO A 236 48.37 20.40 -5.42
#